data_AF-A0A7X0VHV2-F1
#
_entry.id   AF-A0A7X0VHV2-F1
#
_cell.length_a   1.000
_cell.length_b   1.000
_cell.length_c   1.000
_cell.angle_alpha   90.00
_cell.angle_beta   90.00
_cell.angle_gamma   90.00
#
_symmetry.space_group_name_H-M   'P 1'
#
loop_
_entity.id
_entity.type
_entity.pdbx_description
1 polymer ?
#
loop_
_entity_poly.entity_id
_entity_poly.type
_entity_poly.pdbx_seq_one_letter_code
_entity_poly.pdbx_strand_id
1 'polypeptide(L)'
;MSQYYVNFDASGNVSGFYLDELHGDTIPETAKPITEAEWQRFTHEAWKWKFDGERIREKTQAELDEENANLPPIKKSPEQRITELEGESVQTMLAVAEAYETAVADNAQREQEAVDTMLGLTEVYDLFLQQQETIQTLRAEVDALKGGVS
;
A
#
# COMPACT_ATOMS: atom_id res chain seq x y z
N MET A 1 42.36 12.83 -42.42
CA MET A 1 42.17 12.13 -41.14
C MET A 1 40.89 12.69 -40.57
N SER A 2 39.90 11.85 -40.31
CA SER A 2 38.60 12.27 -39.77
C SER A 2 38.80 12.74 -38.32
N GLN A 3 38.27 13.91 -37.97
CA GLN A 3 38.26 14.40 -36.60
C GLN A 3 37.01 13.89 -35.87
N TYR A 4 37.20 13.43 -34.63
CA TYR A 4 36.13 12.91 -33.77
C TYR A 4 35.81 13.92 -32.68
N TYR A 5 34.53 14.00 -32.28
CA TYR A 5 34.06 14.93 -31.27
C TYR A 5 33.06 14.28 -30.31
N VAL A 6 33.11 14.64 -29.04
CA VAL A 6 32.12 14.23 -28.03
C VAL A 6 31.45 15.47 -27.46
N ASN A 7 30.14 15.43 -27.31
CA ASN A 7 29.38 16.48 -26.65
C ASN A 7 28.95 16.02 -25.26
N PHE A 8 28.86 16.98 -24.35
CA PHE A 8 28.42 16.76 -22.97
C PHE A 8 27.18 17.61 -22.68
N ASP A 9 26.29 17.12 -21.82
CA ASP A 9 25.17 17.91 -21.32
C ASP A 9 25.61 18.88 -20.22
N ALA A 10 24.66 19.65 -19.67
CA ALA A 10 24.92 20.62 -18.60
C ALA A 10 25.45 19.97 -17.30
N SER A 11 25.21 18.68 -17.11
CA SER A 11 25.71 17.88 -15.98
C SER A 11 27.10 17.29 -16.27
N GLY A 12 27.64 17.52 -17.47
CA GLY A 12 28.93 16.98 -17.91
C GLY A 12 28.84 15.55 -18.44
N ASN A 13 27.65 14.96 -18.56
CA ASN A 13 27.48 13.59 -19.05
C ASN A 13 27.53 13.55 -20.57
N VAL A 14 28.07 12.46 -21.13
CA VAL A 14 28.12 12.28 -22.59
C VAL A 14 26.70 12.35 -23.16
N SER A 15 26.47 13.31 -24.07
CA SER A 15 25.18 13.52 -24.71
C SER A 15 25.18 13.13 -26.20
N GLY A 16 26.35 13.04 -26.82
CA GLY A 16 26.45 12.65 -28.22
C GLY A 16 27.88 12.54 -28.73
N PHE A 17 28.01 11.93 -29.90
CA PHE A 17 29.25 11.60 -30.58
C PHE A 17 29.15 12.03 -32.04
N TYR A 18 30.14 12.76 -32.55
CA TYR A 18 30.15 13.32 -33.91
C TYR A 18 31.45 13.04 -34.66
N LEU A 19 31.34 12.83 -35.97
CA LEU A 19 32.47 12.75 -36.89
C LEU A 19 32.40 13.91 -37.89
N ASP A 20 33.54 14.56 -38.12
CA ASP A 20 33.68 15.67 -39.08
C ASP A 20 33.18 15.31 -40.49
N GLU A 21 33.54 14.12 -40.99
CA GLU A 21 33.16 13.66 -42.33
C GLU A 21 31.65 13.40 -42.50
N LEU A 22 30.93 13.09 -41.41
CA LEU A 22 29.50 12.78 -41.45
C LEU A 22 28.62 13.95 -41.05
N HIS A 23 29.08 14.77 -40.10
CA HIS A 23 28.28 15.82 -39.48
C HIS A 23 28.70 17.21 -39.94
N GLY A 24 29.98 17.44 -40.26
CA GLY A 24 30.50 18.72 -40.75
C GLY A 24 29.95 19.92 -39.98
N ASP A 25 29.12 20.73 -40.63
CA ASP A 25 28.53 21.95 -40.08
C ASP A 25 27.45 21.71 -38.99
N THR A 26 26.98 20.48 -38.79
CA THR A 26 25.99 20.14 -37.76
C THR A 26 26.61 19.76 -36.42
N ILE A 27 27.94 19.82 -36.28
CA ILE A 27 28.63 19.52 -35.03
C ILE A 27 28.40 20.69 -34.07
N PRO A 28 27.87 20.46 -32.85
CA PRO A 28 27.71 21.52 -31.88
C PRO A 28 29.05 22.15 -31.52
N GLU A 29 29.10 23.48 -31.41
CA GLU A 29 30.31 24.20 -30.99
C GLU A 29 30.79 23.81 -29.58
N THR A 30 29.88 23.26 -28.76
CA THR A 30 30.19 22.74 -27.42
C THR A 30 30.91 21.40 -27.45
N ALA A 31 30.94 20.71 -28.60
CA ALA A 31 31.57 19.41 -28.73
C ALA A 31 33.10 19.54 -28.64
N LYS A 32 33.73 18.63 -27.88
CA LYS A 32 35.18 18.60 -27.66
C LYS A 32 35.85 17.64 -28.63
N PRO A 33 36.95 18.06 -29.30
CA PRO A 33 37.71 17.15 -30.16
C PRO A 33 38.36 16.06 -29.32
N ILE A 34 38.28 14.83 -29.80
CA ILE A 34 38.89 13.65 -29.18
C ILE A 34 39.63 12.82 -30.22
N THR A 35 40.53 11.96 -29.75
CA THR A 35 41.24 11.01 -30.61
C THR A 35 40.36 9.83 -31.00
N GLU A 36 40.74 9.09 -32.05
CA GLU A 36 40.04 7.86 -32.44
C GLU A 36 40.04 6.79 -31.33
N ALA A 37 41.14 6.68 -30.57
CA ALA A 37 41.23 5.76 -29.44
C ALA A 37 40.27 6.14 -28.31
N GLU A 38 40.16 7.44 -28.01
CA GLU A 38 39.19 7.96 -27.04
C GLU A 38 37.76 7.77 -27.53
N TRP A 39 37.51 8.00 -28.82
CA TRP A 39 36.21 7.75 -29.42
C TRP A 39 35.76 6.31 -29.21
N GLN A 40 36.58 5.33 -29.61
CA GLN A 40 36.28 3.91 -29.43
C GLN A 40 35.99 3.59 -27.95
N ARG A 41 36.82 4.12 -27.03
CA ARG A 41 36.64 3.91 -25.59
C ARG A 41 35.33 4.51 -25.08
N PHE A 42 35.02 5.74 -25.46
CA PHE A 42 33.86 6.47 -24.95
C PHE A 42 32.56 5.96 -25.56
N THR A 43 32.55 5.50 -26.81
CA THR A 43 31.33 4.97 -27.44
C THR A 43 30.86 3.65 -26.81
N HIS A 44 31.78 2.83 -26.33
CA HIS A 44 31.44 1.55 -25.68
C HIS A 44 30.86 1.72 -24.27
N GLU A 45 31.34 2.71 -23.52
CA GLU A 45 30.98 2.91 -22.11
C GLU A 45 30.61 4.37 -21.81
N ALA A 46 29.83 5.00 -22.69
CA ALA A 46 29.52 6.43 -22.62
C ALA A 46 28.99 6.88 -21.24
N TRP A 47 28.20 6.01 -20.60
CA TRP A 47 27.63 6.25 -19.27
C TRP A 47 28.69 6.38 -18.16
N LYS A 48 29.91 5.88 -18.36
CA LYS A 48 31.02 6.00 -17.39
C LYS A 48 31.82 7.29 -17.55
N TRP A 49 31.69 8.03 -18.64
CA TRP A 49 32.56 9.18 -18.90
C TRP A 49 31.82 10.48 -18.62
N LYS A 50 32.55 11.45 -18.05
CA LYS A 50 32.04 12.77 -17.70
C LYS A 50 33.10 13.84 -17.95
N PHE A 51 32.65 15.02 -18.34
CA PHE A 51 33.47 16.22 -18.42
C PHE A 51 33.27 17.08 -17.17
N ASP A 52 34.35 17.34 -16.44
CA ASP A 52 34.32 18.10 -15.18
C ASP A 52 34.59 19.61 -15.34
N GLY A 53 34.63 20.10 -16.58
CA GLY A 53 34.95 21.49 -16.94
C GLY A 53 36.40 21.66 -17.42
N GLU A 54 37.30 20.75 -17.04
CA GLU A 54 38.70 20.78 -17.46
C GLU A 54 39.07 19.57 -18.32
N ARG A 55 38.63 18.36 -17.93
CA ARG A 55 39.01 17.12 -18.58
C ARG A 55 37.87 16.10 -18.65
N ILE A 56 38.00 15.18 -19.59
CA ILE A 56 37.15 13.98 -19.66
C ILE A 56 37.74 12.95 -18.71
N ARG A 57 36.94 12.49 -17.75
CA ARG A 57 37.33 11.48 -16.76
C ARG A 57 36.25 10.42 -16.60
N GLU A 58 36.62 9.31 -15.98
CA GLU A 58 35.65 8.31 -15.55
C GLU A 58 34.86 8.86 -14.35
N LYS A 59 33.56 8.52 -14.30
CA LYS A 59 32.69 8.77 -13.15
C LYS A 59 33.18 7.96 -11.97
N THR A 60 33.11 8.56 -10.80
CA THR A 60 33.40 7.86 -9.55
C THR A 60 32.27 6.88 -9.24
N GLN A 61 32.53 5.85 -8.43
CA GLN A 61 31.49 4.91 -8.00
C GLN A 61 30.33 5.64 -7.32
N ALA A 62 30.61 6.69 -6.53
CA ALA A 62 29.57 7.49 -5.88
C ALA A 62 28.65 8.23 -6.89
N GLU A 63 29.20 8.76 -7.99
CA GLU A 63 28.40 9.39 -9.05
C GLU A 63 27.52 8.35 -9.77
N LEU A 64 28.04 7.15 -10.01
CA LEU A 64 27.29 6.06 -10.60
C LEU A 64 26.16 5.56 -9.68
N ASP A 65 26.46 5.44 -8.39
CA ASP A 65 25.49 5.04 -7.37
C ASP A 65 24.38 6.08 -7.22
N GLU A 66 24.72 7.37 -7.25
CA GLU A 66 23.76 8.47 -7.21
C GLU A 66 22.87 8.51 -8.47
N GLU A 67 23.44 8.35 -9.67
CA GLU A 67 22.67 8.25 -10.90
C GLU A 67 21.72 7.04 -10.86
N ASN A 68 22.20 5.90 -10.39
CA ASN A 68 21.40 4.68 -10.27
C ASN A 68 20.29 4.83 -9.21
N ALA A 69 20.56 5.51 -8.10
CA ALA A 69 19.55 5.78 -7.06
C ALA A 69 18.44 6.72 -7.56
N ASN A 70 18.76 7.60 -8.51
CA ASN A 70 17.81 8.52 -9.12
C ASN A 70 17.05 7.94 -10.32
N LEU A 71 17.33 6.69 -10.73
CA LEU A 71 16.56 6.04 -11.78
C LEU A 71 15.13 5.78 -11.30
N PRO A 72 14.11 6.03 -12.14
CA PRO A 72 12.74 5.68 -11.80
C PRO A 72 12.65 4.17 -11.52
N PRO A 73 11.80 3.74 -10.57
CA PRO A 73 11.63 2.34 -10.29
C PRO A 73 11.26 1.60 -11.57
N ILE A 74 11.96 0.49 -11.83
CA ILE A 74 11.69 -0.36 -13.00
C ILE A 74 10.23 -0.76 -12.93
N LYS A 75 9.46 -0.44 -13.98
CA LYS A 75 8.05 -0.82 -14.07
C LYS A 75 7.95 -2.35 -13.95
N LYS A 76 7.17 -2.83 -12.97
CA LYS A 76 6.90 -4.26 -12.77
C LYS A 76 6.46 -4.90 -14.09
N SER A 77 7.00 -6.08 -14.39
CA SER A 77 6.56 -6.85 -15.56
C SER A 77 5.08 -7.24 -15.41
N PRO A 78 4.36 -7.52 -16.51
CA PRO A 78 2.99 -8.03 -16.43
C PRO A 78 2.87 -9.27 -15.53
N GLU A 79 3.84 -10.19 -15.59
CA GLU A 79 3.89 -11.40 -14.77
C GLU A 79 4.00 -11.09 -13.28
N GLN A 80 4.90 -10.18 -12.89
CA GLN A 80 5.05 -9.75 -11.50
C GLN A 80 3.76 -9.11 -10.96
N ARG A 81 3.05 -8.35 -11.79
CA ARG A 81 1.77 -7.75 -11.43
C ARG A 81 0.67 -8.79 -11.26
N ILE A 82 0.65 -9.82 -12.10
CA ILE A 82 -0.31 -10.93 -11.99
C ILE A 82 -0.10 -11.68 -10.68
N THR A 83 1.14 -12.06 -10.37
CA THR A 83 1.44 -12.77 -9.10
C THR A 83 1.06 -11.95 -7.87
N GLU A 84 1.31 -10.63 -7.88
CA GLU A 84 0.90 -9.74 -6.79
C GLU A 84 -0.62 -9.67 -6.65
N LEU A 85 -1.34 -9.50 -7.76
CA LEU A 85 -2.81 -9.47 -7.77
C LEU A 85 -3.43 -10.79 -7.32
N GLU A 86 -2.85 -11.93 -7.70
CA GLU A 86 -3.29 -13.24 -7.24
C GLU A 86 -3.13 -13.38 -5.71
N GLY A 87 -2.01 -12.92 -5.16
CA GLY A 87 -1.79 -12.89 -3.72
C GLY A 87 -2.79 -12.01 -2.97
N GLU A 88 -3.01 -10.77 -3.44
CA GLU A 88 -3.97 -9.84 -2.86
C GLU A 88 -5.41 -10.36 -2.93
N SER A 89 -5.77 -11.00 -4.04
CA SER A 89 -7.10 -11.60 -4.23
C SER A 89 -7.37 -12.72 -3.22
N VAL A 90 -6.40 -13.62 -3.00
CA VAL A 90 -6.50 -14.69 -2.00
C VAL A 90 -6.61 -14.10 -0.59
N GLN A 91 -5.78 -13.12 -0.25
CA GLN A 91 -5.82 -12.47 1.06
C GLN A 91 -7.18 -11.79 1.32
N THR A 92 -7.73 -11.12 0.31
CA THR A 92 -9.05 -10.48 0.41
C THR A 92 -10.14 -11.52 0.61
N MET A 93 -10.09 -12.63 -0.12
CA MET A 93 -11.07 -13.71 0.01
C MET A 93 -11.05 -14.33 1.41
N LEU A 94 -9.86 -14.53 1.99
CA LEU A 94 -9.71 -15.03 3.36
C LEU A 94 -10.28 -14.05 4.38
N ALA A 95 -9.96 -12.76 4.27
CA ALA A 95 -10.49 -11.74 5.18
C ALA A 95 -12.03 -11.63 5.13
N VAL A 96 -12.62 -11.78 3.94
CA VAL A 96 -14.09 -11.81 3.78
C VAL A 96 -14.69 -13.06 4.43
N ALA A 97 -14.04 -14.22 4.29
CA ALA A 97 -14.50 -15.44 4.93
C ALA A 97 -14.47 -15.33 6.47
N GLU A 98 -13.38 -14.83 7.03
CA GLU A 98 -13.23 -14.59 8.48
C GLU A 98 -14.29 -13.62 9.02
N ALA A 99 -14.54 -12.52 8.30
CA ALA A 99 -15.58 -11.56 8.66
C ALA A 99 -16.98 -12.19 8.63
N TYR A 100 -17.25 -13.06 7.65
CA TYR A 100 -18.52 -13.77 7.56
C TYR A 100 -18.71 -14.76 8.71
N GLU A 101 -17.68 -15.55 9.04
CA GLU A 101 -17.72 -16.50 10.16
C GLU A 101 -17.98 -15.78 11.49
N THR A 102 -17.31 -14.66 11.72
CA THR A 102 -17.52 -13.81 12.90
C THR A 102 -18.96 -13.29 12.96
N ALA A 103 -19.49 -12.80 11.83
CA ALA A 103 -20.85 -12.28 11.78
C ALA A 103 -21.92 -13.34 12.04
N VAL A 104 -21.70 -14.59 11.60
CA VAL A 104 -22.60 -15.72 11.88
C VAL A 104 -22.57 -16.07 13.37
N ALA A 105 -21.39 -16.14 13.98
CA ALA A 105 -21.25 -16.40 15.41
C ALA A 105 -21.94 -15.32 16.26
N ASP A 106 -21.70 -14.05 15.93
CA ASP A 106 -22.33 -12.90 16.62
C ASP A 106 -23.86 -12.89 16.46
N ASN A 107 -24.37 -13.34 15.31
CA ASN A 107 -25.82 -13.43 15.12
C ASN A 107 -26.41 -14.56 15.97
N ALA A 108 -25.77 -15.73 16.03
CA ALA A 108 -26.20 -16.83 16.88
C ALA A 108 -26.20 -16.44 18.37
N GLN A 109 -25.19 -15.69 18.82
CA GLN A 109 -25.14 -15.18 20.18
C GLN A 109 -26.28 -14.20 20.47
N ARG A 110 -26.55 -13.25 19.56
CA ARG A 110 -27.65 -12.29 19.72
C ARG A 110 -29.01 -12.98 19.79
N GLU A 111 -29.22 -14.02 18.99
CA GLU A 111 -30.45 -14.83 19.05
C GLU A 111 -30.59 -15.52 20.42
N GLN A 112 -29.49 -16.06 20.97
CA GLN A 112 -29.49 -16.66 22.29
C GLN A 112 -29.80 -15.63 23.40
N GLU A 113 -29.13 -14.48 23.40
CA GLU A 113 -29.38 -13.40 24.36
C GLU A 113 -30.84 -12.89 24.31
N ALA A 114 -31.41 -12.83 23.10
CA ALA A 114 -32.82 -12.47 22.91
C ALA A 114 -33.76 -13.51 23.52
N VAL A 115 -33.48 -14.80 23.34
CA VAL A 115 -34.25 -15.90 23.95
C VAL A 115 -34.15 -15.83 25.48
N ASP A 116 -32.95 -15.68 26.02
CA ASP A 116 -32.72 -15.61 27.46
C ASP A 116 -33.45 -14.41 28.09
N THR A 117 -33.43 -13.26 27.42
CA THR A 117 -34.18 -12.07 27.85
C THR A 117 -35.68 -12.33 27.88
N MET A 118 -36.22 -12.98 26.84
CA MET A 118 -37.65 -13.30 26.76
C MET A 118 -38.08 -14.29 27.85
N LEU A 119 -37.24 -15.28 28.17
CA LEU A 119 -37.48 -16.20 29.28
C LEU A 119 -37.49 -15.46 30.61
N GLY A 120 -36.49 -14.61 30.88
CA GLY A 120 -36.43 -13.81 32.10
C GLY A 120 -37.63 -12.86 32.25
N LEU A 121 -38.10 -12.23 31.16
CA LEU A 121 -39.33 -11.42 31.18
C LEU A 121 -40.57 -12.23 31.53
N THR A 122 -40.64 -13.48 31.05
CA THR A 122 -41.76 -14.39 31.35
C THR A 122 -41.74 -14.79 32.83
N GLU A 123 -40.58 -15.15 33.37
CA GLU A 123 -40.42 -15.47 34.80
C GLU A 123 -40.78 -14.29 35.71
N VAL A 124 -40.36 -13.07 35.34
CA VAL A 124 -40.72 -11.84 36.07
C VAL A 124 -42.23 -11.58 36.00
N TYR A 125 -42.86 -11.82 34.86
CA TYR A 125 -44.31 -11.69 34.71
C TYR A 125 -45.07 -12.67 35.61
N ASP A 126 -44.64 -13.93 35.69
CA ASP A 126 -45.23 -14.93 36.58
C ASP A 126 -45.09 -14.53 38.06
N LEU A 127 -43.94 -13.98 38.45
CA LEU A 127 -43.73 -13.44 39.79
C LEU A 127 -44.70 -12.29 40.10
N PHE A 128 -44.93 -11.39 39.15
CA PHE A 128 -45.90 -10.29 39.32
C PHE A 128 -47.32 -10.80 39.52
N LEU A 129 -47.73 -11.84 38.79
CA LEU A 129 -49.05 -12.45 38.97
C LEU A 129 -49.20 -13.08 40.36
N GLN A 130 -48.19 -13.84 40.81
CA GLN A 130 -48.17 -14.42 42.15
C GLN A 130 -48.21 -13.35 43.26
N GLN A 131 -47.48 -12.25 43.07
CA GLN A 131 -47.53 -11.12 44.01
C GLN A 131 -48.91 -10.47 44.02
N GLN A 132 -49.56 -10.30 42.87
CA GLN A 132 -50.90 -9.74 42.80
C GLN A 132 -51.91 -10.59 43.58
N GLU A 133 -51.86 -11.91 43.42
CA GLU A 133 -52.69 -12.85 44.16
C GLU A 133 -52.40 -12.76 45.67
N THR A 134 -51.13 -12.79 46.06
CA THR A 134 -50.72 -12.65 47.46
C THR A 134 -51.25 -11.35 48.08
N ILE A 135 -51.15 -10.23 47.36
CA ILE A 135 -51.67 -8.92 47.81
C ILE A 135 -53.19 -8.97 47.96
N GLN A 136 -53.91 -9.62 47.03
CA GLN A 136 -55.37 -9.76 47.15
C GLN A 136 -55.76 -10.58 48.37
N THR A 137 -55.09 -11.70 48.62
CA THR A 137 -55.29 -12.53 49.82
C THR A 137 -55.02 -11.73 51.10
N LEU A 138 -53.87 -11.05 51.18
CA LEU A 138 -53.53 -10.22 52.34
C LEU A 138 -54.54 -9.10 52.58
N ARG A 139 -55.05 -8.46 51.51
CA ARG A 139 -56.11 -7.43 51.63
C ARG A 139 -57.39 -8.02 52.19
N ALA A 140 -57.82 -9.18 51.70
CA ALA A 140 -59.02 -9.86 52.20
C ALA A 140 -58.87 -10.25 53.68
N GLU A 141 -57.72 -10.77 54.09
CA GLU A 141 -57.41 -11.08 55.49
C GLU A 141 -57.44 -9.84 56.39
N VAL A 142 -56.84 -8.74 55.95
CA VAL A 142 -56.85 -7.46 56.69
C VAL A 142 -58.26 -6.93 56.86
N ASP A 143 -59.09 -6.99 55.83
CA ASP A 143 -60.49 -6.54 55.89
C ASP A 143 -61.32 -7.41 56.84
N ALA A 144 -61.11 -8.73 56.83
CA ALA A 144 -61.76 -9.65 57.76
C ALA A 144 -61.37 -9.36 59.22
N LEU A 145 -60.08 -9.10 59.48
CA LEU A 145 -59.59 -8.73 60.81
C LEU A 145 -60.17 -7.39 61.28
N LYS A 146 -60.34 -6.41 60.39
CA LYS A 146 -60.95 -5.12 60.73
C LYS A 146 -62.46 -5.23 60.97
N GLY A 147 -63.17 -6.06 60.20
CA GLY A 147 -64.61 -6.26 60.33
C GLY A 147 -65.01 -7.09 61.57
N GLY A 148 -64.09 -7.88 62.13
CA GLY A 148 -64.31 -8.68 63.34
C GLY A 148 -64.16 -7.95 64.68
N VAL A 149 -63.87 -6.63 64.68
CA VAL A 149 -63.71 -5.80 65.89
C VAL A 149 -64.94 -4.92 66.14
N SER A 150 -66.14 -5.49 66.05
CA SER A 150 -67.41 -4.85 66.47
C SER A 150 -68.00 -5.54 67.68
#